data_AF-A0A8J3K0C7-F1
#
_entry.id   AF-A0A8J3K0C7-F1
#
_cell.length_a   1.000
_cell.length_b   1.000
_cell.length_c   1.000
_cell.angle_alpha   90.00
_cell.angle_beta   90.00
_cell.angle_gamma   90.00
#
_symmetry.space_group_name_H-M   'P 1'
#
loop_
_entity.id
_entity.type
_entity.pdbx_description
1 polymer ?
#
loop_
_entity_poly.entity_id
_entity_poly.type
_entity_poly.pdbx_seq_one_letter_code
_entity_poly.pdbx_strand_id
1 'polypeptide(L)'
;MTPGWVVSLVPALATLCAAVITGIAAASLKHRWDVAADVRRKQWEEADARRRERVDALTAYLLARPALAGLLQQRRQSRPGTVIDLDSTLNTFRAAYARVLIVLPDEADRQVVDADYAAVKAWLSAVADEISDGTPASEAPMSDAVIALARDVHARSAVGT
;
A
#
# COMPACT_ATOMS: atom_id res chain seq x y z
N MET A 1 49.10 64.95 -30.85
CA MET A 1 47.63 64.82 -30.88
C MET A 1 47.29 63.37 -31.14
N THR A 2 47.06 62.59 -30.09
CA THR A 2 46.61 61.19 -30.18
C THR A 2 45.19 61.11 -29.59
N PRO A 3 44.21 60.52 -30.29
CA PRO A 3 42.82 60.57 -29.87
C PRO A 3 42.59 59.64 -28.66
N GLY A 4 42.23 60.24 -27.53
CA GLY A 4 41.84 59.55 -26.29
C GLY A 4 40.39 59.05 -26.33
N TRP A 5 40.08 58.08 -27.21
CA TRP A 5 38.71 57.55 -27.39
C TRP A 5 38.59 56.04 -27.13
N VAL A 6 39.57 55.40 -26.46
CA VAL A 6 39.50 53.96 -26.13
C VAL A 6 39.05 53.71 -24.68
N VAL A 7 38.81 54.76 -23.89
CA VAL A 7 38.39 54.59 -22.50
C VAL A 7 36.87 54.37 -22.43
N SER A 8 36.48 53.27 -21.77
CA SER A 8 35.13 52.99 -21.25
C SER A 8 34.10 52.21 -22.08
N LEU A 9 34.51 51.28 -22.94
CA LEU A 9 33.60 50.21 -23.42
C LEU A 9 33.78 48.87 -22.69
N VAL A 10 34.97 48.62 -22.13
CA VAL A 10 35.31 47.38 -21.43
C VAL A 10 34.52 47.14 -20.13
N PRO A 11 34.30 48.15 -19.25
CA PRO A 11 33.56 47.92 -18.00
C PRO A 11 32.07 47.62 -18.24
N ALA A 12 31.48 48.27 -19.25
CA ALA A 12 30.07 48.10 -19.62
C ALA A 12 29.81 46.70 -20.22
N LEU A 13 30.72 46.21 -21.07
CA LEU A 13 30.68 44.84 -21.58
C LEU A 13 30.90 43.80 -20.47
N ALA A 14 31.83 44.06 -19.55
CA ALA A 14 32.08 43.16 -18.41
C ALA A 14 30.86 43.06 -17.46
N THR A 15 30.15 44.16 -17.22
CA THR A 15 28.92 44.17 -16.41
C THR A 15 27.76 43.47 -17.10
N LEU A 16 27.65 43.61 -18.43
CA LEU A 16 26.62 42.92 -19.22
C LEU A 16 26.87 41.40 -19.26
N CYS A 17 28.13 40.98 -19.45
CA CYS A 17 28.52 39.57 -19.35
C CYS A 17 28.31 39.02 -17.92
N ALA A 18 28.67 39.77 -16.88
CA ALA A 18 28.45 39.36 -15.50
C ALA A 18 26.97 39.22 -15.17
N ALA A 19 26.12 40.14 -15.64
CA ALA A 19 24.66 40.06 -15.46
C ALA A 19 24.05 38.85 -16.19
N VAL A 20 24.52 38.55 -17.41
CA VAL A 20 24.09 37.36 -18.17
C VAL A 20 24.53 36.07 -17.48
N ILE A 21 25.78 35.97 -17.05
CA ILE A 21 26.30 34.80 -16.32
C ILE A 21 25.56 34.62 -14.99
N THR A 22 25.32 35.70 -14.25
CA THR A 22 24.60 35.66 -12.97
C THR A 22 23.13 35.30 -13.18
N GLY A 23 22.48 35.81 -14.24
CA GLY A 23 21.11 35.46 -14.61
C GLY A 23 20.95 34.00 -15.01
N ILE A 24 21.88 33.46 -15.81
CA ILE A 24 21.92 32.04 -16.19
C ILE A 24 22.22 31.15 -14.98
N ALA A 25 23.15 31.55 -14.12
CA ALA A 25 23.47 30.82 -12.88
C ALA A 25 22.27 30.78 -11.94
N ALA A 26 21.60 31.92 -11.71
CA ALA A 26 20.39 32.00 -10.88
C ALA A 26 19.23 31.19 -11.46
N ALA A 27 19.02 31.23 -12.79
CA ALA A 27 18.00 30.43 -13.46
C ALA A 27 18.29 28.93 -13.37
N SER A 28 19.56 28.52 -13.52
CA SER A 28 19.97 27.11 -13.39
C SER A 28 19.84 26.59 -11.95
N LEU A 29 20.14 27.44 -10.95
CA LEU A 29 19.97 27.10 -9.54
C LEU A 29 18.49 26.98 -9.18
N LYS A 30 17.67 27.94 -9.61
CA LYS A 30 16.21 27.90 -9.43
C LYS A 30 15.59 26.67 -10.09
N HIS A 31 15.97 26.35 -11.34
CA HIS A 31 15.50 25.16 -12.03
C HIS A 31 15.89 23.87 -11.29
N ARG A 32 17.11 23.76 -10.75
CA ARG A 32 17.51 22.58 -9.95
C ARG A 32 16.73 22.47 -8.63
N TRP A 33 16.40 23.59 -8.02
CA TRP A 33 15.59 23.63 -6.79
C TRP A 33 14.14 23.24 -7.06
N ASP A 34 13.54 23.77 -8.11
CA ASP A 34 12.17 23.44 -8.54
C ASP A 34 12.07 21.94 -8.89
N VAL A 35 13.03 21.40 -9.67
CA VAL A 35 13.09 19.96 -9.98
C VAL A 35 13.27 19.11 -8.71
N ALA A 36 14.12 19.52 -7.77
CA ALA A 36 14.34 18.79 -6.53
C ALA A 36 13.12 18.83 -5.58
N ALA A 37 12.33 19.91 -5.63
CA ALA A 37 11.08 20.02 -4.88
C ALA A 37 9.99 19.12 -5.50
N ASP A 38 9.86 19.13 -6.83
CA ASP A 38 8.92 18.28 -7.56
C ASP A 38 9.23 16.79 -7.42
N VAL A 39 10.52 16.41 -7.49
CA VAL A 39 10.95 15.02 -7.28
C VAL A 39 10.62 14.57 -5.86
N ARG A 40 10.89 15.41 -4.85
CA ARG A 40 10.52 15.10 -3.46
C ARG A 40 9.01 14.93 -3.34
N ARG A 41 8.23 15.87 -3.88
CA ARG A 41 6.77 15.80 -3.85
C ARG A 41 6.24 14.50 -4.48
N LYS A 42 6.75 14.12 -5.65
CA LYS A 42 6.39 12.85 -6.30
C LYS A 42 6.75 11.63 -5.44
N GLN A 43 7.94 11.62 -4.82
CA GLN A 43 8.33 10.54 -3.92
C GLN A 43 7.40 10.43 -2.71
N TRP A 44 6.97 11.57 -2.15
CA TRP A 44 5.99 11.60 -1.06
C TRP A 44 4.62 11.06 -1.51
N GLU A 45 4.12 11.51 -2.66
CA GLU A 45 2.84 11.05 -3.22
C GLU A 45 2.86 9.54 -3.52
N GLU A 46 3.94 9.02 -4.10
CA GLU A 46 4.12 7.59 -4.35
C GLU A 46 4.24 6.76 -3.07
N ALA A 47 4.94 7.30 -2.06
CA ALA A 47 5.06 6.64 -0.76
C ALA A 47 3.70 6.57 -0.06
N ASP A 48 2.90 7.63 -0.12
CA ASP A 48 1.57 7.67 0.46
C ASP A 48 0.57 6.75 -0.27
N ALA A 49 0.63 6.71 -1.60
CA ALA A 49 -0.16 5.77 -2.40
C ALA A 49 0.12 4.31 -2.01
N ARG A 50 1.41 3.94 -1.91
CA ARG A 50 1.81 2.59 -1.47
C ARG A 50 1.38 2.28 -0.04
N ARG A 51 1.36 3.28 0.85
CA ARG A 51 0.86 3.11 2.23
C ARG A 51 -0.62 2.78 2.25
N ARG A 52 -1.45 3.56 1.55
CA ARG A 52 -2.91 3.33 1.47
C ARG A 52 -3.22 1.95 0.90
N GLU A 53 -2.50 1.56 -0.15
CA GLU A 53 -2.67 0.25 -0.78
C GLU A 53 -2.45 -0.92 0.21
N ARG A 54 -1.48 -0.81 1.13
CA ARG A 54 -1.23 -1.81 2.17
C ARG A 54 -2.38 -1.90 3.18
N VAL A 55 -2.85 -0.75 3.66
CA VAL A 55 -3.97 -0.69 4.61
C VAL A 55 -5.23 -1.27 3.98
N ASP A 56 -5.53 -0.90 2.74
CA ASP A 56 -6.69 -1.40 2.01
C ASP A 56 -6.62 -2.91 1.78
N ALA A 57 -5.45 -3.43 1.41
CA ALA A 57 -5.25 -4.87 1.22
C ALA A 57 -5.46 -5.67 2.52
N LEU A 58 -4.86 -5.24 3.62
CA LEU A 58 -5.03 -5.90 4.94
C LEU A 58 -6.48 -5.81 5.42
N THR A 59 -7.14 -4.68 5.22
CA THR A 59 -8.55 -4.50 5.56
C THR A 59 -9.43 -5.44 4.75
N ALA A 60 -9.23 -5.51 3.43
CA ALA A 60 -9.98 -6.43 2.56
C ALA A 60 -9.79 -7.90 2.98
N TYR A 61 -8.57 -8.28 3.36
CA TYR A 61 -8.27 -9.62 3.84
C TYR A 61 -8.96 -9.96 5.16
N LEU A 62 -8.99 -9.02 6.12
CA LEU A 62 -9.70 -9.20 7.39
C LEU A 62 -11.22 -9.26 7.20
N LEU A 63 -11.79 -8.41 6.32
CA LEU A 63 -13.22 -8.37 6.04
C LEU A 63 -13.73 -9.60 5.27
N ALA A 64 -12.87 -10.28 4.52
CA ALA A 64 -13.26 -11.49 3.79
C ALA A 64 -13.53 -12.70 4.70
N ARG A 65 -13.04 -12.70 5.95
CA ARG A 65 -13.21 -13.81 6.90
C ARG A 65 -14.63 -13.98 7.45
N PRO A 66 -15.30 -12.93 7.98
CA PRO A 66 -16.67 -13.08 8.47
C PRO A 66 -17.63 -13.52 7.35
N ALA A 67 -17.35 -13.18 6.09
CA ALA A 67 -18.12 -13.68 4.95
C ALA A 67 -18.03 -15.22 4.81
N LEU A 68 -16.87 -15.82 5.06
CA LEU A 68 -16.71 -17.28 5.07
C LEU A 68 -17.53 -17.94 6.18
N ALA A 69 -17.44 -17.41 7.41
CA ALA A 69 -18.21 -17.93 8.54
C ALA A 69 -19.73 -17.80 8.31
N GLY A 70 -20.18 -16.64 7.80
CA GLY A 70 -21.58 -16.39 7.47
C GLY A 70 -22.14 -17.36 6.42
N LEU A 71 -21.36 -17.71 5.40
CA LEU A 71 -21.80 -18.70 4.40
C LEU A 71 -21.90 -20.11 4.95
N LEU A 72 -20.97 -20.52 5.82
CA LEU A 72 -21.07 -21.82 6.47
C LEU A 72 -22.29 -21.90 7.39
N GLN A 73 -22.61 -20.80 8.08
CA GLN A 73 -23.84 -20.70 8.87
C GLN A 73 -25.09 -20.75 7.97
N GLN A 74 -25.10 -20.02 6.86
CA GLN A 74 -26.20 -20.06 5.88
C GLN A 74 -26.37 -21.47 5.30
N ARG A 75 -25.29 -22.20 5.02
CA ARG A 75 -25.32 -23.59 4.54
C ARG A 75 -26.02 -24.54 5.47
N ARG A 76 -25.92 -24.33 6.78
CA ARG A 76 -26.66 -25.13 7.75
C ARG A 76 -28.15 -24.83 7.79
N GLN A 77 -28.52 -23.55 7.69
CA GLN A 77 -29.91 -23.11 7.78
C GLN A 77 -30.68 -23.32 6.48
N SER A 78 -29.95 -23.52 5.38
CA SER A 78 -30.52 -23.70 4.06
C SER A 78 -31.20 -25.04 3.91
N ARG A 79 -32.35 -25.04 3.22
CA ARG A 79 -33.05 -26.28 2.86
C ARG A 79 -32.22 -27.10 1.86
N PRO A 80 -32.37 -28.44 1.84
CA PRO A 80 -31.79 -29.29 0.81
C PRO A 80 -32.14 -28.75 -0.59
N GLY A 81 -31.12 -28.48 -1.41
CA GLY A 81 -31.28 -27.91 -2.76
C GLY A 81 -31.02 -26.40 -2.88
N THR A 82 -30.72 -25.71 -1.78
CA THR A 82 -30.26 -24.30 -1.84
C THR A 82 -28.83 -24.25 -2.36
N VAL A 83 -28.59 -23.56 -3.46
CA VAL A 83 -27.25 -23.33 -4.00
C VAL A 83 -26.56 -22.25 -3.18
N ILE A 84 -25.37 -22.54 -2.66
CA ILE A 84 -24.56 -21.61 -1.88
C ILE A 84 -23.24 -21.43 -2.59
N ASP A 85 -22.93 -20.18 -2.92
CA ASP A 85 -21.75 -19.82 -3.69
C ASP A 85 -20.51 -19.72 -2.80
N LEU A 86 -20.10 -20.87 -2.29
CA LEU A 86 -18.90 -21.01 -1.47
C LEU A 86 -17.64 -20.72 -2.30
N ASP A 87 -17.64 -21.11 -3.57
CA ASP A 87 -16.48 -20.98 -4.45
C ASP A 87 -16.11 -19.52 -4.73
N SER A 88 -17.09 -18.68 -5.03
CA SER A 88 -16.85 -17.24 -5.22
C SER A 88 -16.27 -16.57 -3.97
N THR A 89 -16.72 -16.98 -2.80
CA THR A 89 -16.26 -16.37 -1.54
C THR A 89 -14.87 -16.86 -1.14
N LEU A 90 -14.57 -18.15 -1.39
CA LEU A 90 -13.22 -18.68 -1.26
C LEU A 90 -12.24 -18.01 -2.23
N ASN A 91 -12.68 -17.73 -3.46
CA ASN A 91 -11.87 -17.02 -4.44
C ASN A 91 -11.63 -15.57 -4.00
N THR A 92 -12.64 -14.89 -3.46
CA THR A 92 -12.50 -13.54 -2.89
C THR A 92 -11.49 -13.52 -1.75
N PHE A 93 -11.57 -14.48 -0.82
CA PHE A 93 -10.61 -14.61 0.27
C PHE A 93 -9.18 -14.88 -0.23
N ARG A 94 -9.01 -15.80 -1.19
CA ARG A 94 -7.70 -16.07 -1.81
C ARG A 94 -7.12 -14.85 -2.53
N ALA A 95 -7.95 -14.11 -3.25
CA ALA A 95 -7.53 -12.89 -3.93
C ALA A 95 -7.08 -11.82 -2.93
N ALA A 96 -7.80 -11.66 -1.82
CA ALA A 96 -7.43 -10.71 -0.76
C ALA A 96 -6.08 -11.10 -0.10
N TYR A 97 -5.88 -12.40 0.18
CA TYR A 97 -4.61 -12.92 0.68
C TYR A 97 -3.45 -12.65 -0.29
N ALA A 98 -3.61 -12.99 -1.58
CA ALA A 98 -2.58 -12.77 -2.59
C ALA A 98 -2.22 -11.28 -2.71
N ARG A 99 -3.22 -10.40 -2.64
CA ARG A 99 -3.02 -8.94 -2.66
C ARG A 99 -2.19 -8.47 -1.47
N VAL A 100 -2.47 -8.97 -0.26
CA VAL A 100 -1.69 -8.63 0.95
C VAL A 100 -0.22 -9.05 0.78
N LEU A 101 0.04 -10.26 0.28
CA LEU A 101 1.42 -10.72 0.08
C LEU A 101 2.23 -9.87 -0.91
N ILE A 102 1.58 -9.32 -1.93
CA ILE A 102 2.24 -8.45 -2.92
C ILE A 102 2.66 -7.11 -2.30
N VAL A 103 1.81 -6.54 -1.43
CA VAL A 103 1.99 -5.18 -0.92
C VAL A 103 2.82 -5.12 0.36
N LEU A 104 2.94 -6.24 1.08
CA LEU A 104 3.76 -6.35 2.29
C LEU A 104 5.25 -6.43 1.93
N PRO A 105 6.07 -5.45 2.34
CA PRO A 105 7.49 -5.44 2.00
C PRO A 105 8.32 -6.41 2.85
N ASP A 106 7.91 -6.61 4.10
CA ASP A 106 8.70 -7.33 5.10
C ASP A 106 8.36 -8.83 5.07
N GLU A 107 9.40 -9.67 5.09
CA GLU A 107 9.23 -11.14 5.12
C GLU A 107 8.54 -11.61 6.40
N ALA A 108 8.86 -10.99 7.55
CA ALA A 108 8.24 -11.33 8.83
C ALA A 108 6.72 -11.06 8.81
N ASP A 109 6.30 -9.92 8.26
CA ASP A 109 4.88 -9.57 8.14
C ASP A 109 4.15 -10.54 7.21
N ARG A 110 4.81 -10.97 6.11
CA ARG A 110 4.27 -12.00 5.20
C ARG A 110 4.09 -13.35 5.90
N GLN A 111 5.05 -13.78 6.72
CA GLN A 111 4.94 -15.02 7.49
C GLN A 111 3.77 -15.02 8.48
N VAL A 112 3.45 -13.87 9.09
CA VAL A 112 2.27 -13.73 9.97
C VAL A 112 0.98 -13.97 9.17
N VAL A 113 0.87 -13.38 7.98
CA VAL A 113 -0.31 -13.54 7.11
C VAL A 113 -0.39 -14.98 6.58
N ASP A 114 0.73 -15.61 6.23
CA ASP A 114 0.78 -17.00 5.78
C ASP A 114 0.35 -17.99 6.86
N ALA A 115 0.86 -17.83 8.08
CA ALA A 115 0.51 -18.67 9.21
C ALA A 115 -0.99 -18.59 9.51
N ASP A 116 -1.55 -17.39 9.47
CA ASP A 116 -2.97 -17.20 9.67
C ASP A 116 -3.81 -17.78 8.51
N TYR A 117 -3.41 -17.57 7.26
CA TYR A 117 -4.08 -18.17 6.10
C TYR A 117 -4.09 -19.71 6.18
N ALA A 118 -2.99 -20.32 6.65
CA ALA A 118 -2.90 -21.75 6.90
C ALA A 118 -3.90 -22.20 7.99
N ALA A 119 -4.05 -21.43 9.07
CA ALA A 119 -5.03 -21.71 10.12
C ALA A 119 -6.47 -21.65 9.60
N VAL A 120 -6.82 -20.64 8.79
CA VAL A 120 -8.15 -20.54 8.16
C VAL A 120 -8.41 -21.72 7.22
N LYS A 121 -7.42 -22.14 6.42
CA LYS A 121 -7.56 -23.34 5.58
C LYS A 121 -7.82 -24.61 6.39
N ALA A 122 -7.08 -24.82 7.48
CA ALA A 122 -7.24 -25.99 8.34
C ALA A 122 -8.64 -26.01 8.98
N TRP A 123 -9.13 -24.84 9.42
CA TRP A 123 -10.50 -24.68 9.90
C TRP A 123 -11.53 -24.99 8.81
N LEU A 124 -11.36 -24.47 7.58
CA LEU A 124 -12.28 -24.76 6.47
C LEU A 124 -12.37 -26.26 6.16
N SER A 125 -11.24 -27.00 6.22
CA SER A 125 -11.27 -28.46 6.07
C SER A 125 -12.01 -29.14 7.21
N ALA A 126 -11.74 -28.75 8.47
CA ALA A 126 -12.40 -29.35 9.62
C ALA A 126 -13.92 -29.10 9.62
N VAL A 127 -14.36 -27.89 9.23
CA VAL A 127 -15.78 -27.58 9.14
C VAL A 127 -16.47 -28.32 7.99
N ALA A 128 -15.77 -28.59 6.89
CA ALA A 128 -16.33 -29.43 5.82
C ALA A 128 -16.67 -30.83 6.34
N ASP A 129 -15.84 -31.38 7.23
CA ASP A 129 -16.07 -32.66 7.90
C ASP A 129 -17.20 -32.56 8.94
N GLU A 130 -17.21 -31.52 9.79
CA GLU A 130 -18.24 -31.31 10.84
C GLU A 130 -19.66 -31.10 10.29
N ILE A 131 -19.79 -30.42 9.14
CA ILE A 131 -21.10 -30.20 8.49
C ILE A 131 -21.69 -31.54 8.03
N SER A 132 -20.86 -32.53 7.68
CA SER A 132 -21.32 -33.88 7.36
C SER A 132 -21.94 -34.57 8.58
N ASP A 133 -21.45 -34.26 9.78
CA ASP A 133 -21.85 -34.91 11.04
C ASP A 133 -22.89 -34.11 11.84
N GLY A 134 -23.32 -32.94 11.35
CA GLY A 134 -24.37 -32.12 11.98
C GLY A 134 -23.91 -31.27 13.18
N THR A 135 -22.61 -31.10 13.38
CA THR A 135 -22.04 -30.31 14.49
C THR A 135 -22.05 -28.80 14.17
N PRO A 136 -22.30 -27.89 15.14
CA PRO A 136 -22.19 -26.45 14.92
C PRO A 136 -20.73 -26.02 14.68
N ALA A 137 -20.50 -25.12 13.71
CA ALA A 137 -19.15 -24.69 13.36
C ALA A 137 -18.76 -23.65 14.37
N SER A 138 -17.54 -23.80 14.85
CA SER A 138 -16.80 -22.73 15.46
C SER A 138 -16.66 -21.53 14.51
N GLU A 139 -16.57 -20.34 15.10
CA GLU A 139 -16.17 -19.13 14.39
C GLU A 139 -14.82 -19.32 13.68
N ALA A 140 -14.61 -18.61 12.58
CA ALA A 140 -13.34 -18.67 11.87
C ALA A 140 -12.19 -18.21 12.80
N PRO A 141 -11.06 -18.93 12.87
CA PRO A 141 -9.95 -18.54 13.73
C PRO A 141 -9.40 -17.18 13.28
N MET A 142 -9.11 -16.33 14.27
CA MET A 142 -8.46 -15.05 14.04
C MET A 142 -7.24 -14.94 14.96
N SER A 143 -6.06 -14.82 14.36
CA SER A 143 -4.83 -14.71 15.12
C SER A 143 -4.65 -13.30 15.70
N ASP A 144 -4.34 -13.19 17.00
CA ASP A 144 -3.95 -11.90 17.60
C ASP A 144 -2.77 -11.27 16.86
N ALA A 145 -1.89 -12.07 16.26
CA ALA A 145 -0.75 -11.59 15.49
C ALA A 145 -1.18 -10.86 14.20
N VAL A 146 -2.20 -11.34 13.48
CA VAL A 146 -2.67 -10.67 12.26
C VAL A 146 -3.42 -9.38 12.58
N ILE A 147 -4.13 -9.35 13.71
CA ILE A 147 -4.79 -8.13 14.22
C ILE A 147 -3.72 -7.11 14.65
N ALA A 148 -2.69 -7.54 15.38
CA ALA A 148 -1.59 -6.69 15.79
C ALA A 148 -0.85 -6.11 14.58
N LEU A 149 -0.58 -6.92 13.56
CA LEU A 149 0.02 -6.46 12.30
C LEU A 149 -0.85 -5.41 11.61
N ALA A 150 -2.16 -5.62 11.50
CA ALA A 150 -3.07 -4.65 10.89
C ALA A 150 -3.08 -3.31 11.65
N ARG A 151 -3.09 -3.36 12.99
CA ARG A 151 -3.00 -2.16 13.84
C ARG A 151 -1.66 -1.44 13.66
N ASP A 152 -0.56 -2.19 13.63
CA ASP A 152 0.77 -1.63 13.45
C ASP A 152 0.94 -0.99 12.07
N VAL A 153 0.48 -1.64 10.99
CA VAL A 153 0.49 -1.05 9.64
C VAL A 153 -0.37 0.22 9.60
N HIS A 154 -1.52 0.23 10.27
CA HIS A 154 -2.35 1.44 10.39
C HIS A 154 -1.65 2.55 11.18
N ALA A 155 -1.01 2.22 12.32
CA ALA A 155 -0.27 3.17 13.14
C ALA A 155 0.96 3.74 12.41
N ARG A 156 1.75 2.90 11.74
CA ARG A 156 2.87 3.32 10.86
C ARG A 156 2.39 4.21 9.71
N SER A 157 1.15 4.04 9.27
CA SER A 157 0.52 4.90 8.26
C SER A 157 0.10 6.26 8.82
N ALA A 158 -0.28 6.35 10.10
CA ALA A 158 -0.71 7.58 10.77
C ALA A 158 0.44 8.50 11.21
N VAL A 159 1.62 7.96 11.53
CA VAL A 159 2.77 8.72 12.08
C VAL A 159 3.62 9.43 11.01
N GLY A 160 3.31 9.26 9.72
CA GLY A 160 4.05 9.87 8.60
C GLY A 160 3.70 11.32 8.25
N THR A 161 3.26 12.13 9.21
CA THR A 161 2.95 13.57 9.05
C THR A 161 4.07 14.47 9.56
#